data_AF-A0A0G2I4P1-F1
#
_entry.id   AF-A0A0G2I4P1-F1
#
_cell.length_a   1.000
_cell.length_b   1.000
_cell.length_c   1.000
_cell.angle_alpha   90.00
_cell.angle_beta   90.00
_cell.angle_gamma   90.00
#
_symmetry.space_group_name_H-M   'P 1'
#
loop_
_entity.id
_entity.type
_entity.pdbx_description
1 polymer ?
#
loop_
_entity_poly.entity_id
_entity_poly.type
_entity_poly.pdbx_seq_one_letter_code
_entity_poly.pdbx_strand_id
1 'polypeptide(L)' 'MATNIKNVIVVSASGLVGSTTVSTLLSFLHGYSVSTLSRAESSYIPPAGTTSIKTDYTHGSLVQALKS' A
#
# COMPACT_ATOMS: atom_id res chain seq x y z
N MET A 1 2.72 -25.74 2.76
CA MET A 1 1.61 -24.86 3.21
C MET A 1 1.79 -23.51 2.54
N ALA A 2 0.82 -23.02 1.79
CA ALA A 2 0.91 -21.71 1.16
C ALA A 2 1.01 -20.65 2.27
N THR A 3 2.09 -19.88 2.28
CA THR A 3 2.25 -18.74 3.18
C THR A 3 1.15 -17.75 2.84
N ASN A 4 0.17 -17.58 3.74
CA ASN A 4 -0.84 -16.52 3.61
C ASN A 4 -0.09 -15.21 3.34
N ILE A 5 -0.41 -14.55 2.22
CA ILE A 5 0.12 -13.22 1.92
C ILE A 5 -0.41 -12.32 3.05
N LYS A 6 0.47 -11.86 3.94
CA LYS A 6 0.08 -11.00 5.06
C LYS A 6 0.32 -9.53 4.78
N ASN A 7 1.36 -9.19 4.03
CA ASN A 7 1.70 -7.81 3.69
C ASN A 7 1.50 -7.55 2.20
N VAL A 8 0.67 -6.55 1.89
CA VAL A 8 0.43 -6.09 0.51
C VAL A 8 0.76 -4.61 0.45
N ILE A 9 1.62 -4.24 -0.50
CA ILE A 9 1.96 -2.84 -0.77
C ILE A 9 1.36 -2.47 -2.13
N VAL A 10 0.42 -1.53 -2.14
CA VAL A 10 -0.19 -1.02 -3.37
C VAL A 10 0.54 0.25 -3.80
N VAL A 11 1.30 0.15 -4.89
CA VAL A 11 1.92 1.30 -5.56
C VAL A 11 0.85 2.06 -6.33
N SER A 12 0.89 3.40 -6.30
CA SER A 12 -0.10 4.27 -6.95
C SER A 12 -1.55 4.09 -6.45
N ALA A 13 -1.70 3.89 -5.13
CA ALA A 13 -3.01 3.75 -4.46
C ALA A 13 -3.97 4.93 -4.66
N SER A 14 -3.47 6.11 -5.06
CA SER A 14 -4.30 7.29 -5.33
C SER A 14 -5.07 7.24 -6.65
N GLY A 15 -4.75 6.30 -7.54
CA GLY A 15 -5.46 6.15 -8.81
C GLY A 15 -6.86 5.51 -8.66
N LEU A 16 -7.67 5.62 -9.71
CA LEU A 16 -9.01 5.00 -9.75
C LEU A 16 -8.99 3.49 -9.46
N VAL A 17 -8.01 2.78 -10.04
CA VAL A 17 -7.83 1.34 -9.82
C VAL A 17 -7.16 1.05 -8.48
N GLY A 18 -6.16 1.84 -8.11
CA GLY A 18 -5.40 1.66 -6.86
C GLY A 18 -6.28 1.81 -5.63
N SER A 19 -7.14 2.84 -5.59
CA SER A 19 -8.07 3.08 -4.48
C SER A 19 -9.07 1.93 -4.31
N THR A 20 -9.65 1.46 -5.42
CA THR A 20 -10.56 0.30 -5.40
C THR A 20 -9.84 -0.95 -4.88
N THR A 21 -8.61 -1.19 -5.32
CA THR A 21 -7.79 -2.34 -4.90
C THR A 21 -7.56 -2.33 -3.39
N VAL A 22 -7.18 -1.17 -2.83
CA VAL A 22 -6.98 -0.99 -1.39
C VAL A 22 -8.26 -1.28 -0.61
N SER A 23 -9.40 -0.72 -1.04
CA SER A 23 -10.70 -0.95 -0.39
C SER A 23 -11.12 -2.42 -0.41
N THR A 24 -10.87 -3.13 -1.52
CA THR A 24 -11.17 -4.56 -1.62
C THR A 24 -10.28 -5.41 -0.70
N LEU A 25 -8.98 -5.09 -0.62
CA LEU A 25 -8.05 -5.80 0.25
C LEU A 25 -8.38 -5.62 1.73
N LEU A 26 -8.78 -4.41 2.15
CA LEU A 26 -9.21 -4.14 3.52
C LEU A 26 -10.54 -4.82 3.88
N SER A 27 -11.46 -4.91 2.91
CA SER A 27 -12.77 -5.55 3.12
C SER A 27 -12.68 -7.09 3.17
N PHE A 28 -11.54 -7.66 2.81
CA PHE A 28 -11.37 -9.11 2.75
C PHE A 28 -11.18 -9.71 4.16
N LEU A 29 -11.92 -10.77 4.46
CA LEU A 29 -11.88 -11.49 5.76
C LEU A 29 -10.53 -12.15 6.09
N HIS A 30 -9.57 -12.12 5.17
CA HIS A 30 -8.29 -12.82 5.33
C HIS A 30 -7.24 -12.00 6.11
N GLY A 31 -7.57 -10.78 6.55
CA GLY A 31 -6.74 -10.00 7.47
C GLY A 31 -5.43 -9.48 6.85
N TYR A 32 -5.49 -9.02 5.60
CA TYR A 32 -4.34 -8.42 4.94
C TYR A 32 -3.88 -7.13 5.64
N SER A 33 -2.57 -7.02 5.87
CA SER A 33 -1.93 -5.76 6.22
C SER A 33 -1.62 -4.99 4.94
N VAL A 34 -2.36 -3.92 4.70
CA VAL A 34 -2.29 -3.16 3.46
C VAL A 34 -1.52 -1.86 3.68
N SER A 35 -0.46 -1.65 2.93
CA SER A 35 0.26 -0.38 2.86
C SER A 35 0.07 0.26 1.49
N THR A 36 -0.07 1.58 1.46
CA THR A 36 -0.19 2.36 0.23
C THR A 36 1.08 3.15 0.01
N LEU A 37 1.65 3.04 -1.19
CA LEU A 37 2.83 3.78 -1.56
C LEU A 37 2.44 4.94 -2.49
N SER A 38 2.74 6.16 -2.06
CA SER A 38 2.42 7.40 -2.79
C SER A 38 3.61 8.37 -2.80
N ARG A 39 3.58 9.33 -3.73
CA ARG A 39 4.59 10.40 -3.77
C ARG A 39 4.56 11.23 -2.48
N ALA A 40 5.72 11.72 -2.05
CA ALA A 40 5.84 12.65 -0.91
C ALA A 40 4.88 13.84 -1.03
N GLU A 41 4.80 14.44 -2.22
CA GLU A 41 3.95 15.61 -2.52
C GLU A 41 2.48 15.27 -2.78
N SER A 42 2.10 13.99 -2.77
CA SER A 42 0.72 13.60 -3.04
C SER A 42 -0.19 13.96 -1.87
N SER A 43 -1.31 14.62 -2.18
CA SER A 43 -2.41 14.89 -1.24
C SER A 43 -3.30 13.68 -0.94
N TYR A 44 -2.94 12.49 -1.45
CA TYR A 44 -3.70 11.28 -1.21
C TYR A 44 -3.70 10.88 0.28
N ILE A 45 -4.91 10.73 0.81
CA ILE A 45 -5.19 10.25 2.16
C ILE A 45 -5.74 8.83 2.01
N PRO A 46 -5.00 7.80 2.42
CA PRO A 46 -5.49 6.44 2.30
C PRO A 46 -6.56 6.13 3.36
N PRO A 47 -7.44 5.15 3.11
CA PRO A 47 -8.50 4.76 4.03
C PRO A 47 -7.96 4.21 5.37
N ALA A 48 -8.74 4.37 6.44
CA ALA A 48 -8.37 3.92 7.78
C ALA A 48 -8.06 2.41 7.80
N GLY A 49 -7.04 2.03 8.57
CA GLY A 49 -6.54 0.64 8.62
C GLY A 49 -5.43 0.32 7.61
N THR A 50 -4.95 1.32 6.85
CA THR A 50 -3.78 1.19 5.98
C THR A 50 -2.59 1.99 6.49
N THR A 51 -1.39 1.55 6.13
CA THR A 51 -0.16 2.31 6.36
C THR A 51 0.19 3.14 5.12
N SER A 52 0.29 4.46 5.27
CA SER A 52 0.73 5.34 4.18
C SER A 52 2.25 5.44 4.16
N ILE A 53 2.86 4.99 3.06
CA ILE A 53 4.28 5.12 2.81
C ILE A 53 4.48 6.19 1.73
N LYS A 54 5.25 7.22 2.08
CA LYS A 54 5.61 8.31 1.17
C LYS A 54 7.01 8.04 0.62
N THR A 55 7.17 8.17 -0.70
CA THR A 55 8.44 7.94 -1.39
C THR A 55 8.62 8.91 -2.56
N ASP A 56 9.87 9.14 -2.95
CA ASP A 56 10.27 9.85 -4.16
C ASP A 56 10.53 8.90 -5.35
N TYR A 57 10.32 7.59 -5.17
CA TYR A 57 10.58 6.52 -6.15
C TYR A 57 12.06 6.34 -6.55
N THR A 58 13.00 6.91 -5.80
CA THR A 58 14.42 6.57 -5.95
C THR A 58 14.68 5.14 -5.49
N HIS A 59 15.76 4.52 -5.98
CA HIS A 59 16.09 3.14 -5.60
C HIS A 59 16.19 2.97 -4.07
N GLY A 60 16.88 3.90 -3.39
CA GLY A 60 17.05 3.84 -1.94
C GLY A 60 15.73 3.92 -1.18
N SER A 61 14.84 4.84 -1.57
CA SER A 61 13.55 4.99 -0.90
C SER A 61 12.60 3.82 -1.17
N LEU A 62 12.67 3.20 -2.37
CA LEU A 62 11.93 1.98 -2.67
C LEU A 62 12.44 0.79 -1.88
N VAL A 63 13.76 0.62 -1.76
CA VAL A 63 14.35 -0.44 -0.93
C VAL A 63 13.93 -0.29 0.53
N GLN A 64 13.90 0.94 1.04
CA GLN A 64 13.43 1.21 2.40
C GLN A 64 11.92 0.98 2.57
N ALA A 65 11.11 1.37 1.59
CA ALA A 65 9.66 1.19 1.60
C ALA A 65 9.22 -0.28 1.49
N LEU A 66 9.99 -1.10 0.76
CA LEU A 66 9.65 -2.49 0.47
C LEU A 66 10.38 -3.51 1.36
N LYS A 67 11.34 -3.07 2.19
CA LYS A 67 11.90 -3.86 3.28
C LYS A 67 10.83 -4.02 4.38
N SER A 68 9.89 -4.94 4.16
CA SER A 68 9.04 -5.53 5.21
C SER A 68 9.78 -6.63 5.93
#